data_AF-A0ABC8WC35-F1
#
_entry.id   AF-A0ABC8WC35-F1
#
_cell.length_a   1.000
_cell.length_b   1.000
_cell.length_c   1.000
_cell.angle_alpha   90.00
_cell.angle_beta   90.00
_cell.angle_gamma   90.00
#
_symmetry.space_group_name_H-M   'P 1'
#
loop_
_entity.id
_entity.type
_entity.pdbx_description
1 polymer ?
#
loop_
_entity_poly.entity_id
_entity_poly.type
_entity_poly.pdbx_seq_one_letter_code
_entity_poly.pdbx_strand_id
1 'polypeptide(L)'
;MVELCLVVMDRSAAADLQDQNQEMASVQMTAEDILDQSIEQAKSSLQSQEVLNQAKDVVIANERIDKPSTWPPLPGVLPQITLLGGVLMNKTKGALSVMDEHKYAGHVVSIYPNPLQIAGTFAIAALTNKGIKAAVVYSGKNEYNVKCGWLLAFADTHGSVGPKPLGLSGRKIYAECGPKEKFNKIDWAHVERKLNSAGTVAKAYDVATGTSLYARIVDSHDGTSAVGAVFHG
;
A
#
# COMPACT_ATOMS: atom_id res chain seq x y z
N MET A 1 -69.70 2.63 -46.58
CA MET A 1 -69.50 1.58 -45.57
C MET A 1 -67.99 1.36 -45.46
N VAL A 2 -67.41 1.79 -44.32
CA VAL A 2 -66.17 1.32 -43.66
C VAL A 2 -64.78 1.69 -44.23
N GLU A 3 -63.94 2.17 -43.28
CA GLU A 3 -62.46 2.17 -43.15
C GLU A 3 -61.52 3.00 -44.06
N LEU A 4 -60.63 3.82 -43.43
CA LEU A 4 -59.20 3.45 -43.30
C LEU A 4 -58.43 4.28 -42.23
N CYS A 5 -57.65 3.55 -41.42
CA CYS A 5 -56.67 3.91 -40.39
C CYS A 5 -55.61 4.95 -40.86
N LEU A 6 -55.09 5.88 -40.04
CA LEU A 6 -54.27 5.77 -38.81
C LEU A 6 -52.96 5.00 -39.05
N VAL A 7 -51.84 5.69 -39.31
CA VAL A 7 -50.45 5.40 -38.88
C VAL A 7 -49.53 6.50 -39.45
N VAL A 8 -49.14 7.50 -38.66
CA VAL A 8 -47.83 8.18 -38.77
C VAL A 8 -47.47 8.77 -37.40
N MET A 9 -47.13 7.95 -36.42
CA MET A 9 -46.37 8.37 -35.25
C MET A 9 -45.66 7.14 -34.69
N ASP A 10 -44.48 6.80 -35.21
CA ASP A 10 -43.39 6.23 -34.40
C ASP A 10 -42.18 5.96 -35.28
N ARG A 11 -41.10 6.76 -35.18
CA ARG A 11 -39.72 6.40 -35.60
C ARG A 11 -38.64 7.34 -35.07
N SER A 12 -38.99 8.54 -34.56
CA SER A 12 -37.98 9.53 -34.16
C SER A 12 -37.44 9.37 -32.73
N ALA A 13 -38.11 8.63 -31.83
CA ALA A 13 -37.70 8.54 -30.42
C ALA A 13 -36.80 7.33 -30.10
N ALA A 14 -36.69 6.35 -31.01
CA ALA A 14 -35.94 5.11 -30.76
C ALA A 14 -34.45 5.22 -31.08
N ALA A 15 -34.03 6.18 -31.92
CA ALA A 15 -32.64 6.37 -32.30
C ALA A 15 -31.83 7.14 -31.24
N ASP A 16 -32.43 8.13 -30.58
CA ASP A 16 -31.74 8.94 -29.55
C ASP A 16 -31.54 8.20 -28.21
N LEU A 17 -32.29 7.13 -27.96
CA LEU A 17 -32.18 6.30 -26.75
C LEU A 17 -31.08 5.21 -26.85
N GLN A 18 -30.54 4.95 -28.04
CA GLN A 18 -29.41 4.03 -28.22
C GLN A 18 -28.06 4.74 -28.12
N ASP A 19 -27.96 6.01 -28.52
CA ASP A 19 -26.72 6.80 -28.36
C ASP A 19 -26.48 7.22 -26.90
N GLN A 20 -27.53 7.53 -26.11
CA GLN A 20 -27.36 7.85 -24.68
C GLN A 20 -27.04 6.64 -23.79
N ASN A 21 -27.26 5.41 -24.26
CA ASN A 21 -26.92 4.20 -23.52
C ASN A 21 -25.48 3.70 -23.79
N GLN A 22 -24.74 4.32 -24.72
CA GLN A 22 -23.32 4.02 -24.96
C GLN A 22 -22.36 4.97 -24.23
N GLU A 23 -22.83 6.08 -23.65
CA GLU A 23 -21.98 7.07 -22.97
C GLU A 23 -21.99 6.97 -21.42
N MET A 24 -22.66 5.95 -20.86
CA MET A 24 -22.62 5.62 -19.43
C MET A 24 -22.14 4.19 -19.13
N ALA A 25 -21.27 3.64 -20.00
CA ALA A 25 -20.37 2.59 -19.54
C ALA A 25 -19.33 3.25 -18.62
N SER A 26 -19.71 3.53 -17.37
CA SER A 26 -18.77 3.88 -16.31
C SER A 26 -17.72 2.77 -16.29
N VAL A 27 -16.51 3.06 -16.77
CA VAL A 27 -15.41 2.10 -16.77
C VAL A 27 -15.16 1.75 -15.31
N GLN A 28 -15.63 0.57 -14.90
CA GLN A 28 -15.45 0.10 -13.55
C GLN A 28 -13.97 -0.25 -13.42
N MET A 29 -13.21 0.63 -12.77
CA MET A 29 -11.77 0.40 -12.54
C MET A 29 -11.57 -0.93 -11.83
N THR A 30 -10.65 -1.73 -12.36
CA THR A 30 -10.27 -3.00 -11.73
C THR A 30 -9.46 -2.74 -10.46
N ALA A 31 -9.34 -3.74 -9.60
CA ALA A 31 -8.45 -3.66 -8.43
C ALA A 31 -6.99 -3.44 -8.83
N GLU A 32 -6.59 -3.88 -10.03
CA GLU A 32 -5.24 -3.67 -10.55
C GLU A 32 -5.04 -2.20 -10.98
N ASP A 33 -6.04 -1.59 -11.63
CA ASP A 33 -5.98 -0.16 -12.01
C ASP A 33 -5.91 0.74 -10.77
N ILE A 34 -6.69 0.42 -9.73
CA ILE A 34 -6.66 1.15 -8.45
C ILE A 34 -5.29 0.99 -7.78
N LEU A 35 -4.70 -0.21 -7.84
CA LEU A 35 -3.39 -0.45 -7.27
C LEU A 35 -2.31 0.35 -8.02
N ASP A 36 -2.33 0.34 -9.35
CA ASP A 36 -1.37 1.08 -10.16
C ASP A 36 -1.48 2.60 -9.93
N GLN A 37 -2.71 3.13 -9.85
CA GLN A 37 -2.94 4.53 -9.48
C GLN A 37 -2.39 4.85 -8.07
N SER A 38 -2.61 3.96 -7.09
CA SER A 38 -2.10 4.15 -5.72
C SER A 38 -0.57 4.18 -5.67
N ILE A 39 0.09 3.38 -6.52
CA ILE A 39 1.55 3.36 -6.66
C ILE A 39 2.06 4.66 -7.25
N GLU A 40 1.45 5.14 -8.34
CA GLU A 40 1.87 6.41 -8.95
C GLU A 40 1.67 7.59 -8.00
N GLN A 41 0.57 7.59 -7.23
CA GLN A 41 0.38 8.58 -6.16
C GLN A 41 1.46 8.47 -5.08
N ALA A 42 1.83 7.26 -4.65
CA ALA A 42 2.89 7.06 -3.68
C ALA A 42 4.25 7.57 -4.21
N LYS A 43 4.60 7.26 -5.46
CA LYS A 43 5.82 7.77 -6.11
C LYS A 43 5.86 9.29 -6.15
N SER A 44 4.77 9.93 -6.58
CA SER A 44 4.67 11.39 -6.63
C SER A 44 4.83 12.01 -5.24
N SER A 45 4.20 11.44 -4.22
CA SER A 45 4.36 11.90 -2.83
C SER A 45 5.80 11.79 -2.32
N LEU A 46 6.51 10.73 -2.71
CA LEU A 46 7.90 10.48 -2.31
C LEU A 46 8.89 11.48 -2.91
N GLN A 47 8.55 12.08 -4.05
CA GLN A 47 9.34 13.13 -4.69
C GLN A 47 9.18 14.51 -4.03
N SER A 48 8.24 14.66 -3.09
CA SER A 48 8.08 15.91 -2.36
C SER A 48 9.30 16.20 -1.48
N GLN A 49 9.85 17.42 -1.64
CA GLN A 49 10.98 17.89 -0.84
C GLN A 49 10.68 17.86 0.66
N GLU A 50 9.42 18.08 1.05
CA GLU A 50 8.98 18.02 2.44
C GLU A 50 9.17 16.62 3.03
N VAL A 51 8.69 15.59 2.35
CA VAL A 51 8.81 14.19 2.81
C VAL A 51 10.28 13.77 2.86
N LEU A 52 11.07 14.17 1.85
CA LEU A 52 12.50 13.89 1.82
C LEU A 52 13.26 14.57 2.98
N ASN A 53 12.90 15.80 3.33
CA ASN A 53 13.50 16.51 4.46
C ASN A 53 13.10 15.87 5.79
N GLN A 54 11.81 15.54 5.98
CA GLN A 54 11.34 14.83 7.18
C GLN A 54 12.04 13.47 7.34
N ALA A 55 12.20 12.72 6.25
CA ALA A 55 12.92 11.44 6.26
C ALA A 55 14.38 11.61 6.71
N LYS A 56 15.07 12.64 6.22
CA LYS A 56 16.44 12.98 6.65
C LYS A 56 16.50 13.28 8.13
N ASP A 57 15.62 14.15 8.62
CA ASP A 57 15.60 14.57 10.03
C ASP A 57 15.34 13.39 10.96
N VAL A 58 14.38 12.54 10.60
CA VAL A 58 14.05 11.32 11.36
C VAL A 58 15.23 10.36 11.42
N VAL A 59 15.91 10.11 10.29
CA VAL A 59 17.08 9.21 10.26
C VAL A 59 18.24 9.80 11.08
N ILE A 60 18.57 11.08 10.90
CA ILE A 60 19.66 11.75 11.64
C ILE A 60 19.42 11.65 13.15
N ALA A 61 18.19 11.97 13.60
CA ALA A 61 17.84 11.94 15.01
C ALA A 61 17.92 10.54 15.62
N ASN A 62 17.44 9.51 14.91
CA ASN A 62 17.41 8.14 15.44
C ASN A 62 18.75 7.41 15.35
N GLU A 63 19.53 7.72 14.32
CA GLU A 63 20.84 7.09 14.09
C GLU A 63 21.97 7.75 14.87
N ARG A 64 21.67 8.84 15.60
CA ARG A 64 22.66 9.66 16.33
C ARG A 64 23.84 9.99 15.44
N ILE A 65 23.55 10.29 14.18
CA ILE A 65 24.54 10.86 13.27
C ILE A 65 24.79 12.24 13.83
N ASP A 66 25.87 12.38 14.59
CA ASP A 66 26.28 13.66 15.14
C ASP A 66 26.24 14.69 14.01
N LYS A 67 25.67 15.87 14.31
CA LYS A 67 25.94 17.08 13.52
C LYS A 67 27.46 17.13 13.24
N PRO A 68 27.91 17.65 12.08
CA PRO A 68 29.12 17.26 11.33
C PRO A 68 30.52 17.37 12.01
N SER A 69 30.64 17.36 13.33
CA SER A 69 31.90 17.43 14.08
C SER A 69 32.60 16.08 14.30
N THR A 70 31.97 14.94 13.97
CA THR A 70 32.62 13.62 13.90
C THR A 70 32.59 13.04 12.47
N TRP A 71 32.70 13.96 11.51
CA TRP A 71 32.99 13.69 10.09
C TRP A 71 34.54 13.71 9.91
N PRO A 72 35.16 12.78 9.16
CA PRO A 72 34.60 12.18 7.94
C PRO A 72 34.33 10.66 7.99
N PRO A 73 33.23 10.16 7.40
CA PRO A 73 33.32 8.94 6.61
C PRO A 73 34.29 9.20 5.46
N LEU A 74 34.92 8.14 4.96
CA LEU A 74 35.82 8.17 3.80
C LEU A 74 35.39 9.25 2.78
N PRO A 75 36.33 10.08 2.28
CA PRO A 75 35.99 11.16 1.36
C PRO A 75 35.20 10.58 0.17
N GLY A 76 33.94 11.00 0.05
CA GLY A 76 33.08 10.68 -1.09
C GLY A 76 31.83 9.83 -0.85
N VAL A 77 31.54 9.34 0.36
CA VAL A 77 30.32 8.54 0.60
C VAL A 77 29.46 9.14 1.72
N LEU A 78 28.47 9.96 1.34
CA LEU A 78 27.40 10.37 2.25
C LEU A 78 26.57 9.13 2.64
N PRO A 79 26.11 9.00 3.90
CA PRO A 79 25.15 7.97 4.26
C PRO A 79 23.91 8.14 3.40
N GLN A 80 23.68 7.17 2.51
CA GLN A 80 22.49 7.15 1.68
C GLN A 80 21.29 6.77 2.56
N ILE A 81 20.17 7.45 2.32
CA ILE A 81 18.92 7.19 2.99
C ILE A 81 18.04 6.46 1.99
N THR A 82 17.42 5.38 2.44
CA THR A 82 16.34 4.73 1.72
C THR A 82 15.03 5.20 2.32
N LEU A 83 14.07 5.55 1.46
CA LEU A 83 12.73 6.01 1.84
C LEU A 83 11.68 5.12 1.18
N LEU A 84 10.80 4.55 1.99
CA LEU A 84 9.65 3.80 1.51
C LEU A 84 8.38 4.53 1.90
N GLY A 85 7.55 4.82 0.92
CA GLY A 85 6.23 5.41 1.12
C GLY A 85 5.15 4.55 0.50
N GLY A 86 3.91 4.70 0.95
CA GLY A 86 2.82 3.98 0.33
C GLY A 86 1.47 4.64 0.48
N VAL A 87 0.56 4.22 -0.40
CA VAL A 87 -0.85 4.59 -0.41
C VAL A 87 -1.67 3.33 -0.11
N LEU A 88 -2.50 3.44 0.91
CA LEU A 88 -3.42 2.41 1.38
C LEU A 88 -4.84 2.78 0.96
N MET A 89 -5.54 1.88 0.28
CA MET A 89 -6.89 2.10 -0.25
C MET A 89 -7.89 1.14 0.42
N ASN A 90 -8.89 1.70 1.09
CA ASN A 90 -9.98 0.95 1.70
C ASN A 90 -11.17 0.85 0.74
N LYS A 91 -11.51 -0.38 0.34
CA LYS A 91 -12.71 -0.73 -0.45
C LYS A 91 -13.67 -1.62 0.35
N THR A 92 -13.51 -1.67 1.67
CA THR A 92 -14.46 -2.33 2.56
C THR A 92 -15.66 -1.42 2.85
N LYS A 93 -16.73 -1.99 3.42
CA LYS A 93 -17.97 -1.26 3.74
C LYS A 93 -17.81 -0.17 4.82
N GLY A 94 -16.73 -0.17 5.59
CA GLY A 94 -16.53 0.76 6.71
C GLY A 94 -15.07 1.15 6.90
N ALA A 95 -14.81 2.06 7.83
CA ALA A 95 -13.45 2.46 8.13
C ALA A 95 -12.66 1.31 8.76
N LEU A 96 -11.39 1.18 8.38
CA LEU A 96 -10.46 0.23 8.99
C LEU A 96 -9.68 0.92 10.12
N SER A 97 -9.49 0.23 11.24
CA SER A 97 -8.69 0.72 12.36
C SER A 97 -7.39 -0.08 12.46
N VAL A 98 -6.29 0.61 12.71
CA VAL A 98 -5.02 -0.06 13.03
C VAL A 98 -5.23 -0.85 14.31
N MET A 99 -4.96 -2.15 14.24
CA MET A 99 -5.11 -3.09 15.35
C MET A 99 -3.77 -3.43 15.97
N ASP A 100 -2.73 -3.64 15.15
CA ASP A 100 -1.37 -3.87 15.59
C ASP A 100 -0.38 -3.44 14.49
N GLU A 101 0.85 -3.13 14.86
CA GLU A 101 1.93 -2.78 13.94
C GLU A 101 3.26 -3.33 14.44
N HIS A 102 4.14 -3.67 13.52
CA HIS A 102 5.45 -4.21 13.86
C HIS A 102 6.53 -3.61 12.99
N LYS A 103 7.56 -3.06 13.64
CA LYS A 103 8.71 -2.46 12.98
C LYS A 103 9.94 -3.33 13.22
N TYR A 104 10.40 -4.01 12.16
CA TYR A 104 11.62 -4.82 12.21
C TYR A 104 12.87 -3.96 11.95
N ALA A 105 12.77 -3.01 11.00
CA ALA A 105 13.84 -2.09 10.62
C ALA A 105 13.29 -0.76 10.06
N GLY A 106 14.07 0.31 10.25
CA GLY A 106 13.73 1.67 9.82
C GLY A 106 13.03 2.51 10.89
N HIS A 107 12.63 3.71 10.48
CA HIS A 107 12.08 4.76 11.33
C HIS A 107 10.85 5.36 10.66
N VAL A 108 9.76 5.51 11.43
CA VAL A 108 8.49 6.03 10.90
C VAL A 108 8.64 7.52 10.65
N VAL A 109 8.36 7.93 9.41
CA VAL A 109 8.30 9.34 8.98
C VAL A 109 6.86 9.83 9.06
N SER A 110 5.93 9.03 8.53
CA SER A 110 4.49 9.25 8.63
C SER A 110 3.81 7.94 9.04
N ILE A 111 2.97 8.05 10.07
CA ILE A 111 2.26 6.91 10.67
C ILE A 111 1.21 6.33 9.72
N TYR A 112 0.78 5.10 9.98
CA TYR A 112 -0.34 4.51 9.25
C TYR A 112 -1.65 5.26 9.57
N PRO A 113 -2.52 5.52 8.56
CA PRO A 113 -3.79 6.19 8.76
C PRO A 113 -4.69 5.37 9.69
N ASN A 114 -5.18 6.00 10.76
CA ASN A 114 -6.07 5.36 11.74
C ASN A 114 -7.14 6.37 12.22
N PRO A 115 -8.40 6.25 11.78
CA PRO A 115 -8.93 5.22 10.89
C PRO A 115 -8.55 5.45 9.42
N LEU A 116 -8.41 4.36 8.66
CA LEU A 116 -8.33 4.40 7.21
C LEU A 116 -9.76 4.37 6.63
N GLN A 117 -10.27 5.53 6.22
CA GLN A 117 -11.63 5.66 5.70
C GLN A 117 -11.73 5.25 4.23
N ILE A 118 -11.02 5.95 3.34
CA ILE A 118 -11.03 5.71 1.89
C ILE A 118 -9.61 5.45 1.40
N ALA A 119 -8.71 6.40 1.67
CA ALA A 119 -7.32 6.32 1.30
C ALA A 119 -6.46 6.96 2.39
N GLY A 120 -5.20 6.57 2.48
CA GLY A 120 -4.24 7.27 3.33
C GLY A 120 -2.80 6.87 3.00
N THR A 121 -1.88 7.73 3.38
CA THR A 121 -0.45 7.59 3.08
C THR A 121 0.35 7.26 4.33
N PHE A 122 1.47 6.58 4.16
CA PHE A 122 2.46 6.37 5.22
C PHE A 122 3.87 6.48 4.62
N ALA A 123 4.87 6.67 5.49
CA ALA A 123 6.27 6.70 5.07
C ALA A 123 7.21 6.21 6.17
N ILE A 124 8.24 5.46 5.78
CA ILE A 124 9.29 4.93 6.65
C ILE A 124 10.64 5.21 5.98
N ALA A 125 11.63 5.62 6.75
CA ALA A 125 12.98 5.90 6.27
C ALA A 125 14.01 5.10 7.05
N ALA A 126 15.15 4.81 6.42
CA ALA A 126 16.28 4.17 7.07
C ALA A 126 17.58 4.59 6.39
N LEU A 127 18.71 4.30 7.04
CA LEU A 127 19.97 4.21 6.31
C LEU A 127 19.90 3.07 5.30
N THR A 128 20.40 3.29 4.09
CA THR A 128 20.35 2.31 2.99
C THR A 128 20.98 0.96 3.37
N ASN A 129 22.04 0.97 4.18
CA ASN A 129 22.70 -0.25 4.67
C ASN A 129 21.92 -1.00 5.77
N LYS A 130 20.90 -0.38 6.37
CA LYS A 130 20.01 -1.00 7.35
C LYS A 130 18.69 -1.47 6.74
N GLY A 131 18.24 -0.80 5.68
CA GLY A 131 16.99 -1.12 5.00
C GLY A 131 15.74 -0.85 5.84
N ILE A 132 14.59 -1.07 5.22
CA ILE A 132 13.26 -0.87 5.80
C ILE A 132 12.57 -2.22 5.87
N LYS A 133 11.93 -2.52 6.99
CA LYS A 133 11.07 -3.69 7.15
C LYS A 133 10.02 -3.44 8.21
N ALA A 134 8.75 -3.51 7.83
CA ALA A 134 7.63 -3.24 8.73
C ALA A 134 6.39 -4.04 8.33
N ALA A 135 5.41 -4.08 9.24
CA ALA A 135 4.10 -4.65 9.02
C ALA A 135 3.04 -3.84 9.77
N VAL A 136 1.82 -3.86 9.25
CA VAL A 136 0.62 -3.27 9.87
C VAL A 136 -0.54 -4.23 9.71
N VAL A 137 -1.38 -4.30 10.74
CA VAL A 137 -2.65 -5.03 10.71
C VAL A 137 -3.80 -4.08 10.92
N TYR A 138 -4.69 -4.05 9.95
CA TYR A 138 -5.96 -3.37 10.04
C TYR A 138 -7.06 -4.33 10.48
N SER A 139 -8.04 -3.82 11.22
CA SER A 139 -9.27 -4.53 11.53
C SER A 139 -10.48 -3.68 11.16
N GLY A 140 -11.58 -4.35 10.84
CA GLY A 140 -12.78 -3.70 10.36
C GLY A 140 -13.90 -4.71 10.19
N LYS A 141 -14.90 -4.35 9.39
CA LYS A 141 -15.99 -5.26 9.04
C LYS A 141 -16.11 -5.41 7.54
N ASN A 142 -16.41 -6.63 7.11
CA ASN A 142 -16.71 -6.94 5.72
C ASN A 142 -18.15 -6.51 5.35
N GLU A 143 -18.58 -6.76 4.13
CA GLU A 143 -19.89 -6.44 3.56
C GLU A 143 -21.04 -7.09 4.36
N TYR A 144 -20.79 -8.28 4.91
CA TYR A 144 -21.68 -9.05 5.79
C TYR A 144 -21.61 -8.65 7.26
N ASN A 145 -20.95 -7.54 7.60
CA ASN A 145 -20.81 -7.01 8.97
C ASN A 145 -20.05 -7.94 9.95
N VAL A 146 -19.26 -8.88 9.41
CA VAL A 146 -18.37 -9.79 10.16
C VAL A 146 -17.03 -9.09 10.41
N LYS A 147 -16.50 -9.23 11.64
CA LYS A 147 -15.21 -8.63 12.02
C LYS A 147 -14.05 -9.36 11.35
N CYS A 148 -13.24 -8.63 10.59
CA CYS A 148 -12.12 -9.18 9.83
C CYS A 148 -10.83 -8.41 10.10
N GLY A 149 -9.72 -8.98 9.65
CA GLY A 149 -8.41 -8.35 9.68
C GLY A 149 -7.64 -8.50 8.37
N TRP A 150 -6.73 -7.56 8.13
CA TRP A 150 -5.85 -7.51 6.98
C TRP A 150 -4.44 -7.15 7.44
N LEU A 151 -3.50 -8.07 7.25
CA LEU A 151 -2.07 -7.88 7.53
C LEU A 151 -1.35 -7.54 6.23
N LEU A 152 -0.60 -6.45 6.25
CA LEU A 152 0.33 -6.05 5.20
C LEU A 152 1.73 -5.97 5.79
N ALA A 153 2.69 -6.67 5.19
CA ALA A 153 4.09 -6.58 5.56
C ALA A 153 4.94 -6.29 4.32
N PHE A 154 5.97 -5.47 4.48
CA PHE A 154 6.82 -5.04 3.38
C PHE A 154 8.27 -4.84 3.84
N ALA A 155 9.20 -5.01 2.90
CA ALA A 155 10.60 -4.75 3.11
C ALA A 155 11.21 -4.11 1.86
N ASP A 156 12.14 -3.19 2.08
CA ASP A 156 13.09 -2.73 1.09
C ASP A 156 14.49 -2.75 1.70
N THR A 157 15.28 -3.74 1.29
CA THR A 157 16.57 -4.04 1.90
C THR A 157 17.64 -4.06 0.82
N HIS A 158 18.67 -3.24 0.94
CA HIS A 158 19.82 -3.32 0.05
C HIS A 158 20.85 -4.27 0.67
N GLY A 159 21.45 -5.14 -0.15
CA GLY A 159 22.33 -6.21 0.32
C GLY A 159 23.48 -5.71 1.19
N SER A 160 23.50 -6.21 2.43
CA SER A 160 24.64 -6.43 3.33
C SER A 160 25.80 -5.44 3.31
N VAL A 161 25.76 -4.42 4.17
CA VAL A 161 26.99 -3.91 4.81
C VAL A 161 26.78 -3.87 6.32
N GLY A 162 26.92 -5.04 6.95
CA GLY A 162 26.86 -5.20 8.41
C GLY A 162 27.13 -6.66 8.83
N PRO A 163 27.58 -6.91 10.08
CA PRO A 163 28.00 -8.24 10.56
C PRO A 163 26.85 -9.25 10.70
N LYS A 164 25.60 -8.83 10.50
CA LYS A 164 24.42 -9.68 10.50
C LYS A 164 23.62 -9.39 9.22
N PRO A 165 23.78 -10.17 8.14
CA PRO A 165 22.97 -9.98 6.95
C PRO A 165 21.50 -10.12 7.36
N LEU A 166 20.63 -9.21 6.91
CA LEU A 166 19.17 -9.28 7.08
C LEU A 166 18.54 -10.47 6.32
N GLY A 167 19.34 -11.47 5.98
CA GLY A 167 18.98 -12.70 5.29
C GLY A 167 18.75 -12.53 3.80
N LEU A 168 18.37 -11.34 3.32
CA LEU A 168 17.93 -11.12 1.94
C LEU A 168 18.10 -9.67 1.51
N SER A 169 18.28 -9.48 0.20
CA SER A 169 18.24 -8.19 -0.48
C SER A 169 17.02 -8.10 -1.39
N GLY A 170 16.50 -6.90 -1.55
CA GLY A 170 15.46 -6.52 -2.48
C GLY A 170 14.17 -6.09 -1.79
N ARG A 171 13.22 -5.73 -2.64
CA ARG A 171 11.85 -5.37 -2.29
C ARG A 171 11.02 -6.62 -2.10
N LYS A 172 10.28 -6.68 -0.99
CA LYS A 172 9.43 -7.81 -0.61
C LYS A 172 8.11 -7.30 -0.08
N ILE A 173 7.01 -7.99 -0.39
CA ILE A 173 5.70 -7.67 0.15
C ILE A 173 4.91 -8.96 0.42
N TYR A 174 4.21 -8.97 1.54
CA TYR A 174 3.43 -10.10 2.03
C TYR A 174 2.09 -9.61 2.56
N ALA A 175 1.06 -10.40 2.35
CA ALA A 175 -0.30 -10.07 2.75
C ALA A 175 -1.02 -11.30 3.30
N GLU A 176 -1.86 -11.07 4.31
CA GLU A 176 -2.86 -12.03 4.77
C GLU A 176 -4.16 -11.32 5.10
N CYS A 177 -5.29 -12.00 4.94
CA CYS A 177 -6.60 -11.52 5.39
C CYS A 177 -7.39 -12.68 6.02
N GLY A 178 -8.53 -12.36 6.64
CA GLY A 178 -9.44 -13.34 7.22
C GLY A 178 -10.15 -12.85 8.48
N PRO A 179 -10.67 -13.77 9.32
CA PRO A 179 -11.39 -13.40 10.55
C PRO A 179 -10.47 -12.64 11.51
N LYS A 180 -11.01 -11.65 12.23
CA LYS A 180 -10.22 -10.79 13.13
C LYS A 180 -9.44 -11.62 14.15
N GLU A 181 -10.02 -12.71 14.63
CA GLU A 181 -9.47 -13.57 15.69
C GLU A 181 -8.10 -14.15 15.32
N LYS A 182 -7.84 -14.37 14.02
CA LYS A 182 -6.55 -14.83 13.49
C LYS A 182 -5.39 -13.91 13.89
N PHE A 183 -5.69 -12.63 14.10
CA PHE A 183 -4.70 -11.59 14.35
C PHE A 183 -4.65 -11.15 15.82
N ASN A 184 -5.36 -11.80 16.74
CA ASN A 184 -5.30 -11.46 18.17
C ASN A 184 -3.94 -11.78 18.81
N LYS A 185 -3.16 -12.70 18.21
CA LYS A 185 -1.82 -13.09 18.65
C LYS A 185 -0.96 -13.36 17.42
N ILE A 186 -0.31 -12.32 16.92
CA ILE A 186 0.49 -12.42 15.69
C ILE A 186 1.88 -12.98 16.04
N ASP A 187 2.26 -14.07 15.39
CA ASP A 187 3.66 -14.54 15.38
C ASP A 187 4.45 -13.69 14.37
N TRP A 188 5.00 -12.57 14.84
CA TRP A 188 5.80 -11.67 14.03
C TRP A 188 7.04 -12.35 13.41
N ALA A 189 7.62 -13.35 14.08
CA ALA A 189 8.72 -14.10 13.50
C ALA A 189 8.25 -14.96 12.31
N HIS A 190 7.03 -15.51 12.36
CA HIS A 190 6.43 -16.20 11.22
C HIS A 190 6.16 -15.24 10.06
N VAL A 191 5.58 -14.07 10.34
CA VAL A 191 5.33 -13.03 9.34
C VAL A 191 6.63 -12.61 8.67
N GLU A 192 7.70 -12.41 9.44
CA GLU A 192 9.02 -12.08 8.89
C GLU A 192 9.57 -13.18 7.97
N ARG A 193 9.46 -14.46 8.37
CA ARG A 193 9.89 -15.58 7.52
C ARG A 193 9.11 -15.62 6.20
N LYS A 194 7.80 -15.40 6.25
CA LYS A 194 6.94 -15.34 5.05
C LYS A 194 7.31 -14.16 4.15
N LEU A 195 7.48 -12.98 4.73
CA LEU A 195 7.93 -11.78 4.02
C LEU A 195 9.29 -11.98 3.35
N ASN A 196 10.25 -12.60 4.05
CA ASN A 196 11.55 -12.92 3.50
C ASN A 196 11.42 -13.82 2.25
N SER A 197 10.54 -14.82 2.26
CA SER A 197 10.30 -15.67 1.09
C SER A 197 9.46 -15.05 -0.03
N ALA A 198 8.91 -13.84 0.16
CA ALA A 198 7.90 -13.28 -0.74
C ALA A 198 8.47 -12.67 -2.04
N GLY A 199 7.57 -12.24 -2.92
CA GLY A 199 7.86 -11.46 -4.13
C GLY A 199 7.61 -9.96 -3.94
N THR A 200 7.47 -9.24 -5.05
CA THR A 200 7.13 -7.80 -5.08
C THR A 200 5.62 -7.54 -5.20
N VAL A 201 4.82 -8.60 -5.29
CA VAL A 201 3.36 -8.58 -5.37
C VAL A 201 2.80 -9.56 -4.36
N ALA A 202 1.75 -9.16 -3.64
CA ALA A 202 1.02 -10.02 -2.71
C ALA A 202 -0.47 -9.99 -3.05
N LYS A 203 -1.06 -11.18 -3.21
CA LYS A 203 -2.50 -11.42 -3.40
C LYS A 203 -2.96 -12.34 -2.28
N ALA A 204 -3.78 -11.84 -1.36
CA ALA A 204 -4.40 -12.62 -0.29
C ALA A 204 -5.92 -12.61 -0.45
N TYR A 205 -6.54 -13.76 -0.25
CA TYR A 205 -7.99 -13.94 -0.27
C TYR A 205 -8.40 -14.99 0.75
N ASP A 206 -9.45 -14.71 1.52
CA ASP A 206 -10.03 -15.61 2.48
C ASP A 206 -11.50 -15.89 2.12
N VAL A 207 -11.78 -17.13 1.74
CA VAL A 207 -13.12 -17.56 1.28
C VAL A 207 -14.16 -17.43 2.38
N ALA A 208 -13.80 -17.72 3.64
CA ALA A 208 -14.74 -17.77 4.75
C ALA A 208 -15.30 -16.39 5.11
N THR A 209 -14.47 -15.34 4.99
CA THR A 209 -14.86 -13.96 5.27
C THR A 209 -15.11 -13.12 4.03
N GLY A 210 -14.80 -13.63 2.83
CA GLY A 210 -14.89 -12.86 1.58
C GLY A 210 -13.87 -11.72 1.49
N THR A 211 -12.91 -11.64 2.40
CA THR A 211 -11.92 -10.57 2.43
C THR A 211 -10.79 -10.83 1.45
N SER A 212 -10.24 -9.76 0.87
CA SER A 212 -8.99 -9.81 0.11
C SER A 212 -8.08 -8.61 0.37
N LEU A 213 -6.81 -8.81 0.09
CA LEU A 213 -5.79 -7.76 0.09
C LEU A 213 -4.92 -7.93 -1.15
N TYR A 214 -4.84 -6.88 -1.96
CA TYR A 214 -3.93 -6.82 -3.09
C TYR A 214 -2.88 -5.72 -2.85
N ALA A 215 -1.60 -6.06 -2.96
CA ALA A 215 -0.53 -5.12 -2.70
C ALA A 215 0.67 -5.35 -3.62
N ARG A 216 1.41 -4.27 -3.88
CA ARG A 216 2.65 -4.31 -4.66
C ARG A 216 3.65 -3.29 -4.13
N ILE A 217 4.92 -3.66 -4.20
CA ILE A 217 6.06 -2.79 -3.92
C ILE A 217 6.89 -2.61 -5.20
N VAL A 218 7.21 -1.36 -5.54
CA VAL A 218 8.00 -1.01 -6.74
C VAL A 218 9.12 -0.06 -6.38
N ASP A 219 10.08 0.04 -7.29
CA ASP A 219 11.12 1.07 -7.26
C ASP A 219 10.48 2.39 -7.65
N SER A 220 10.94 3.47 -7.02
CA SER A 220 10.56 4.84 -7.36
C SER A 220 11.76 5.71 -7.75
N HIS A 221 12.94 5.09 -7.95
CA HIS A 221 14.26 5.71 -8.21
C HIS A 221 14.94 6.33 -6.97
N ASP A 222 16.26 6.52 -7.04
CA ASP A 222 17.07 7.25 -6.06
C ASP A 222 16.95 6.77 -4.60
N GLY A 223 16.89 5.44 -4.41
CA GLY A 223 16.77 4.85 -3.08
C GLY A 223 15.37 4.99 -2.48
N THR A 224 14.36 5.28 -3.31
CA THR A 224 12.97 5.32 -2.88
C THR A 224 12.17 4.14 -3.40
N SER A 225 11.25 3.63 -2.56
CA SER A 225 10.34 2.55 -2.89
C SER A 225 8.89 2.94 -2.61
N ALA A 226 7.99 2.54 -3.50
CA ALA A 226 6.57 2.83 -3.40
C ALA A 226 5.76 1.55 -3.12
N VAL A 227 4.85 1.61 -2.15
CA VAL A 227 3.89 0.56 -1.82
C VAL A 227 2.47 1.01 -2.17
N GLY A 228 1.75 0.20 -2.91
CA GLY A 228 0.30 0.30 -3.04
C GLY A 228 -0.37 -0.89 -2.36
N ALA A 229 -1.50 -0.66 -1.68
CA ALA A 229 -2.32 -1.73 -1.14
C ALA A 229 -3.81 -1.41 -1.19
N VAL A 230 -4.62 -2.38 -1.58
CA VAL A 230 -6.08 -2.28 -1.67
C VAL A 230 -6.73 -3.35 -0.80
N PHE A 231 -7.51 -2.91 0.18
CA PHE A 231 -8.23 -3.73 1.14
C PHE A 231 -9.68 -3.92 0.69
N HIS A 232 -10.13 -5.16 0.55
CA HIS A 232 -11.51 -5.51 0.19
C HIS A 232 -12.13 -6.40 1.26
N GLY A 233 -13.45 -6.28 1.43
CA GLY A 233 -14.22 -7.01 2.42
C GLY A 233 -15.64 -6.52 2.51
#